data_AF-A0A2S9JV29-F1
#
_entry.id   AF-A0A2S9JV29-F1
#
_cell.length_a   1.000
_cell.length_b   1.000
_cell.length_c   1.000
_cell.angle_alpha   90.00
_cell.angle_beta   90.00
_cell.angle_gamma   90.00
#
_symmetry.space_group_name_H-M   'P 1'
#
loop_
_entity.id
_entity.type
_entity.pdbx_description
1 polymer ?
#
loop_
_entity_poly.entity_id
_entity_poly.type
_entity_poly.pdbx_seq_one_letter_code
_entity_poly.pdbx_strand_id
1 'polypeptide(L)' 'MTLGLQLKKLEQHGLVSRKIYGKKPPVKVVYSLSNFGKTLVPILADLSL' A
#
# COMPACT_ATOMS: atom_id res chain seq x y z
N MET A 1 -15.19 -7.86 -2.42
CA MET A 1 -13.90 -7.70 -1.72
C MET A 1 -13.80 -6.28 -1.17
N THR A 2 -13.19 -6.05 -0.01
CA THR A 2 -13.08 -4.70 0.60
C THR A 2 -11.70 -4.09 0.35
N LEU A 3 -11.61 -2.76 0.34
CA LEU A 3 -10.34 -2.02 0.19
C LEU A 3 -9.31 -2.45 1.25
N GLY A 4 -9.75 -2.65 2.49
CA GLY A 4 -8.88 -3.11 3.58
C GLY A 4 -8.22 -4.47 3.28
N LEU A 5 -8.96 -5.40 2.65
CA LEU A 5 -8.42 -6.70 2.26
C LEU A 5 -7.39 -6.57 1.13
N GLN A 6 -7.64 -5.69 0.15
CA GLN A 6 -6.69 -5.43 -0.94
C GLN A 6 -5.40 -4.80 -0.42
N LEU A 7 -5.50 -3.80 0.46
CA LEU A 7 -4.33 -3.15 1.07
C LEU A 7 -3.50 -4.15 1.91
N LYS A 8 -4.16 -5.05 2.66
CA LYS A 8 -3.46 -6.09 3.42
C LYS A 8 -2.69 -7.06 2.51
N LYS A 9 -3.27 -7.45 1.37
CA LYS A 9 -2.57 -8.27 0.36
C LYS A 9 -1.36 -7.52 -0.20
N LEU A 10 -1.53 -6.27 -0.64
CA LEU A 10 -0.43 -5.47 -1.18
C LEU A 10 0.70 -5.25 -0.16
N GLU A 11 0.36 -5.10 1.12
CA GLU A 11 1.32 -5.06 2.22
C GLU A 11 2.07 -6.39 2.37
N GLN A 12 1.37 -7.54 2.33
CA GLN A 12 1.99 -8.86 2.37
C GLN A 12 2.92 -9.15 1.18
N HIS A 13 2.58 -8.64 0.00
CA HIS A 13 3.44 -8.71 -1.19
C HIS A 13 4.59 -7.67 -1.16
N GLY A 14 4.68 -6.86 -0.11
CA GLY A 14 5.74 -5.87 0.06
C GLY A 14 5.63 -4.66 -0.87
N LEU A 15 4.48 -4.45 -1.52
CA LEU A 15 4.25 -3.36 -2.49
C LEU A 15 3.86 -2.05 -1.80
N VAL A 16 3.16 -2.15 -0.68
CA VAL A 16 2.67 -1.02 0.10
C VAL A 16 3.15 -1.15 1.55
N SER A 17 3.55 -0.04 2.15
CA SER A 17 3.86 0.07 3.57
C SER A 17 2.71 0.74 4.32
N ARG A 18 2.42 0.24 5.51
CA ARG A 18 1.38 0.75 6.42
C ARG A 18 2.03 1.44 7.62
N LYS A 19 1.60 2.67 7.91
CA LYS A 19 2.01 3.41 9.11
C LYS A 19 0.80 3.84 9.93
N ILE A 20 0.83 3.51 11.22
CA ILE A 20 -0.22 3.81 12.17
C ILE A 20 0.20 5.03 13.00
N TYR A 21 -0.69 6.00 13.14
CA TYR A 21 -0.51 7.19 13.96
C TYR A 21 -1.54 7.20 15.10
N GLY A 22 -1.04 7.33 16.33
CA GLY A 22 -1.85 7.32 17.55
C GLY A 22 -1.91 5.95 18.21
N LYS A 23 -2.17 5.96 19.53
CA LYS A 23 -2.34 4.74 20.35
C LYS A 23 -3.77 4.53 20.82
N LYS A 24 -4.60 5.58 20.80
CA LYS A 24 -6.01 5.56 21.22
C LYS A 24 -6.91 5.97 20.04
N PRO A 25 -8.15 5.47 19.94
CA PRO A 25 -9.06 5.81 18.85
C PRO A 25 -9.48 7.30 18.83
N PRO A 26 -9.78 7.85 17.63
CA PRO A 26 -9.61 7.22 16.32
C PRO A 26 -8.14 7.18 15.91
N VAL A 27 -7.71 6.00 15.45
CA VAL A 27 -6.33 5.79 15.00
C VAL A 27 -6.26 6.11 13.51
N LYS A 28 -5.28 6.91 13.09
CA LYS A 28 -5.06 7.23 11.68
C LYS A 28 -4.10 6.21 11.07
N VAL A 29 -4.46 5.66 9.91
CA VAL A 29 -3.60 4.76 9.15
C VAL A 29 -3.26 5.42 7.82
N VAL A 30 -1.98 5.43 7.47
CA VAL A 30 -1.47 5.93 6.20
C VAL A 30 -0.82 4.76 5.46
N TYR A 31 -1.20 4.58 4.20
CA TYR A 31 -0.58 3.63 3.29
C TYR A 31 0.26 4.40 2.26
N SER A 32 1.37 3.81 1.84
CA SER A 32 2.31 4.41 0.87
C SER A 32 2.99 3.31 0.07
N LEU A 33 3.41 3.57 -1.17
CA LEU A 33 4.24 2.61 -1.90
C LEU A 33 5.55 2.37 -1.15
N SER A 34 5.91 1.10 -1.00
CA SER A 34 7.22 0.72 -0.47
C SER A 34 8.32 1.07 -1.50
N ASN A 35 9.58 0.95 -1.09
CA ASN A 35 10.70 1.13 -2.03
C ASN A 35 10.61 0.13 -3.19
N PHE A 36 10.19 -1.11 -2.92
CA PHE A 36 9.95 -2.12 -3.96
C PHE A 36 8.72 -1.78 -4.82
N GLY A 37 7.60 -1.36 -4.21
CA GLY A 37 6.41 -0.97 -4.97
C GLY A 37 6.66 0.18 -5.96
N LYS A 38 7.56 1.10 -5.62
CA LYS A 38 7.97 2.20 -6.52
C LYS A 38 8.71 1.70 -7.77
N THR A 39 9.44 0.58 -7.70
CA THR A 39 10.15 0.06 -8.89
C THR A 39 9.20 -0.52 -9.93
N LEU A 40 7.96 -0.84 -9.56
CA LEU A 40 6.94 -1.36 -10.48
C LEU A 40 6.14 -0.28 -11.21
N VAL A 41 6.26 0.98 -10.79
CA VAL A 41 5.59 2.12 -11.45
C VAL A 41 5.84 2.16 -12.96
N PRO A 42 7.08 2.08 -13.47
CA PRO A 42 7.32 2.08 -14.92
C PRO A 42 6.63 0.91 -15.64
N ILE A 43 6.66 -0.29 -15.05
CA ILE A 43 6.03 -1.49 -15.63
C ILE A 43 4.51 -1.33 -15.73
N LEU A 44 3.89 -0.78 -14.68
CA LEU A 44 2.44 -0.53 -14.67
C LEU A 44 2.04 0.57 -15.65
N ALA A 45 2.89 1.58 -15.85
CA ALA A 45 2.66 2.61 -16.86
C ALA A 45 2.68 2.01 -18.27
N ASP A 46 3.64 1.14 -18.56
CA ASP A 46 3.76 0.47 -19.87
C ASP A 46 2.60 -0.49 -20.16
N LEU A 47 2.04 -1.14 -19.14
CA LEU A 47 0.86 -2.03 -19.27
C LEU A 47 -0.47 -1.29 -19.51
N SER A 48 -0.51 0.01 -19.25
CA SER A 48 -1.70 0.85 -19.43
C SER A 48 -1.81 1.50 -20.82
N LEU A 49 -0.83 1.21 -21.69
CA LEU A 49 -0.79 1.54 -23.12
C LEU A 49 -1.27 0.37 -23.97
#